data_AF-A0A344W8H7-F1
#
_entry.id   AF-A0A344W8H7-F1
#
_cell.length_a   1.000
_cell.length_b   1.000
_cell.length_c   1.000
_cell.angle_alpha   90.00
_cell.angle_beta   90.00
_cell.angle_gamma   90.00
#
_symmetry.space_group_name_H-M   'P 1'
#
loop_
_entity.id
_entity.type
_entity.pdbx_description
1 polymer ?
#
loop_
_entity_poly.entity_id
_entity_poly.type
_entity_poly.pdbx_seq_one_letter_code
_entity_poly.pdbx_strand_id
1 'polypeptide(L)'
;MKSFSKHLTSTKSFGEALPINYYPTMRSSGVFPIRVEDKKIDTVVTFMGYWLLKREIKEVTAIITVRASNGKTVIVESNLIDCVKSFKWSMKEMLSKSHENFDGNFFGSVEIEIFSARDMVFPYPAITLSYLSELGNTFVHTCGRIYNDISDMEENNEQIVPETGFDIISKKEYSPYFSFVNGPFAIDKEKIGLEFINTEGESLFVKRTIENENPYATIWINILDDESVRSFFNDERGIVKINHDLKGFYPRFVVGNVYNNYEAISLSHSYYDTSNDFSESAMWKNPDTKEFFDSVISFPVSCNFDFTELVIYPNFYPKDFNMSFEFYNEDGEKIGTSSYIASVKTDIKAVNYINCRKLLEDITSEKKLYLCKVIFDGKGEVPTRMKFGLNIGMNSGANLPTNICFNANVPNEKIHKKKGTFKWCAVFDANHQSIFVNDCSLLRQQHQNAEIDISYWRESDNQSLNFKMSLPADGVTDILNGYRDKVSNFLNDDLGWVSMRSSSPHTLGYYVTNFGKGLVGGDHLY
;
A
#
# COMPACT_ATOMS: atom_id res chain seq x y z
N MET A 1 -12.39 -10.28 8.19
CA MET A 1 -11.45 -9.34 8.85
C MET A 1 -11.28 -9.69 10.32
N LYS A 2 -10.03 -9.78 10.77
CA LYS A 2 -9.60 -9.88 12.18
C LYS A 2 -9.57 -8.51 12.86
N SER A 3 -9.88 -8.39 14.15
CA SER A 3 -9.79 -7.10 14.88
C SER A 3 -8.34 -6.58 15.03
N PHE A 4 -8.15 -5.29 15.29
CA PHE A 4 -6.81 -4.70 15.44
C PHE A 4 -6.08 -5.25 16.67
N SER A 5 -6.77 -5.36 17.81
CA SER A 5 -6.21 -5.94 19.04
C SER A 5 -5.69 -7.35 18.83
N LYS A 6 -6.47 -8.23 18.18
CA LYS A 6 -6.03 -9.60 17.87
C LYS A 6 -4.89 -9.65 16.84
N HIS A 7 -4.84 -8.70 15.91
CA HIS A 7 -3.72 -8.60 14.99
C HIS A 7 -2.40 -8.34 15.75
N LEU A 8 -2.40 -7.39 16.69
CA LEU A 8 -1.21 -7.11 17.52
C LEU A 8 -0.72 -8.36 18.26
N THR A 9 -1.62 -9.04 18.97
CA THR A 9 -1.28 -10.22 19.79
C THR A 9 -0.77 -11.41 18.97
N SER A 10 -1.39 -11.68 17.82
CA SER A 10 -1.02 -12.82 16.97
C SER A 10 0.32 -12.66 16.25
N THR A 11 0.76 -11.42 16.00
CA THR A 11 1.95 -11.11 15.19
C THR A 11 3.22 -10.93 16.02
N LYS A 12 3.15 -11.22 17.34
CA LYS A 12 4.26 -10.99 18.27
C LYS A 12 4.75 -9.55 18.19
N SER A 13 3.83 -8.58 18.26
CA SER A 13 4.22 -7.18 18.37
C SER A 13 5.17 -7.00 19.56
N PHE A 14 6.17 -6.13 19.42
CA PHE A 14 7.27 -6.03 20.39
C PHE A 14 6.77 -5.93 21.83
N GLY A 15 7.35 -6.73 22.74
CA GLY A 15 6.94 -6.80 24.14
C GLY A 15 5.71 -7.67 24.42
N GLU A 16 5.19 -8.40 23.43
CA GLU A 16 4.07 -9.36 23.62
C GLU A 16 4.54 -10.79 23.79
N ALA A 17 3.89 -11.50 24.72
CA ALA A 17 4.12 -12.92 24.94
C ALA A 17 3.45 -13.74 23.82
N LEU A 18 4.08 -14.87 23.45
CA LEU A 18 3.45 -15.81 22.53
C LEU A 18 2.17 -16.38 23.17
N PRO A 19 1.08 -16.50 22.41
CA PRO A 19 -0.09 -17.20 22.90
C PRO A 19 0.24 -18.69 23.12
N ILE A 20 -0.46 -19.32 24.06
CA ILE A 20 -0.23 -20.74 24.43
C ILE A 20 -0.42 -21.67 23.21
N ASN A 21 -1.31 -21.29 22.30
CA ASN A 21 -1.65 -22.00 21.07
C ASN A 21 -0.96 -21.42 19.82
N TYR A 22 0.24 -20.87 19.97
CA TYR A 22 0.98 -20.29 18.84
C TYR A 22 1.37 -21.35 17.79
N TYR A 23 1.04 -21.11 16.53
CA TYR A 23 1.49 -21.89 15.38
C TYR A 23 2.52 -21.10 14.56
N PRO A 24 3.70 -21.67 14.27
CA PRO A 24 4.73 -21.00 13.49
C PRO A 24 4.29 -20.81 12.04
N THR A 25 4.68 -19.68 11.44
CA THR A 25 4.40 -19.43 10.02
C THR A 25 5.50 -20.02 9.15
N MET A 26 5.22 -21.18 8.54
CA MET A 26 6.14 -21.88 7.63
C MET A 26 5.88 -21.61 6.14
N ARG A 27 4.71 -21.03 5.82
CA ARG A 27 4.32 -20.56 4.49
C ARG A 27 3.86 -19.11 4.56
N SER A 28 4.41 -18.28 3.69
CA SER A 28 4.00 -16.90 3.46
C SER A 28 3.67 -16.79 1.98
N SER A 29 2.63 -16.05 1.59
CA SER A 29 2.33 -15.92 0.15
C SER A 29 1.70 -14.60 -0.23
N GLY A 30 1.93 -14.22 -1.48
CA GLY A 30 1.24 -13.12 -2.14
C GLY A 30 0.66 -13.59 -3.46
N VAL A 31 -0.59 -13.24 -3.74
CA VAL A 31 -1.24 -13.52 -5.02
C VAL A 31 -1.73 -12.22 -5.65
N PHE A 32 -1.47 -12.08 -6.94
CA PHE A 32 -1.77 -10.88 -7.69
C PHE A 32 -2.43 -11.22 -9.03
N PRO A 33 -3.44 -10.44 -9.48
CA PRO A 33 -3.82 -10.43 -10.88
C PRO A 33 -2.65 -9.87 -11.71
N ILE A 34 -2.45 -10.44 -12.90
CA ILE A 34 -1.42 -10.00 -13.84
C ILE A 34 -2.03 -9.65 -15.18
N ARG A 35 -1.43 -8.66 -15.84
CA ARG A 35 -1.77 -8.20 -17.18
C ARG A 35 -0.51 -8.09 -18.01
N VAL A 36 -0.51 -8.72 -19.17
CA VAL A 36 0.46 -8.47 -20.23
C VAL A 36 -0.35 -8.08 -21.45
N GLU A 37 -0.12 -6.88 -21.97
CA GLU A 37 -0.77 -6.37 -23.17
C GLU A 37 0.34 -5.97 -24.12
N ASP A 38 0.38 -6.57 -25.32
CA ASP A 38 1.51 -6.41 -26.25
C ASP A 38 1.81 -4.93 -26.50
N LYS A 39 3.08 -4.57 -26.35
CA LYS A 39 3.63 -3.20 -26.46
C LYS A 39 3.03 -2.16 -25.52
N LYS A 40 2.17 -2.55 -24.58
CA LYS A 40 1.47 -1.62 -23.69
C LYS A 40 1.84 -1.83 -22.23
N ILE A 41 1.59 -3.03 -21.70
CA ILE A 41 1.76 -3.35 -20.29
C ILE A 41 2.56 -4.63 -20.15
N ASP A 42 3.53 -4.61 -19.24
CA ASP A 42 4.08 -5.82 -18.63
C ASP A 42 3.81 -5.79 -17.12
N THR A 43 3.80 -6.96 -16.51
CA THR A 43 3.71 -7.12 -15.06
C THR A 43 5.04 -7.64 -14.55
N VAL A 44 5.61 -6.97 -13.54
CA VAL A 44 6.81 -7.41 -12.83
C VAL A 44 6.46 -7.71 -11.38
N VAL A 45 6.95 -8.85 -10.89
CA VAL A 45 6.96 -9.15 -9.46
C VAL A 45 8.39 -9.05 -8.96
N THR A 46 8.59 -8.41 -7.81
CA THR A 46 9.90 -8.28 -7.20
C THR A 46 9.87 -8.36 -5.67
N PHE A 47 10.95 -8.88 -5.09
CA PHE A 47 11.21 -8.81 -3.65
C PHE A 47 12.70 -8.87 -3.35
N MET A 48 13.08 -8.45 -2.14
CA MET A 48 14.40 -8.71 -1.56
C MET A 48 14.32 -9.86 -0.57
N GLY A 49 15.37 -10.68 -0.44
CA GLY A 49 15.50 -11.73 0.58
C GLY A 49 15.57 -11.21 2.04
N TYR A 50 14.61 -10.40 2.49
CA TYR A 50 14.65 -9.68 3.76
C TYR A 50 14.58 -10.59 5.00
N TRP A 51 14.07 -11.81 4.87
CA TRP A 51 14.08 -12.81 5.95
C TRP A 51 15.51 -13.10 6.43
N LEU A 52 16.47 -13.13 5.51
CA LEU A 52 17.88 -13.38 5.82
C LEU A 52 18.46 -12.23 6.66
N LEU A 53 18.05 -10.98 6.39
CA LEU A 53 18.50 -9.79 7.12
C LEU A 53 17.79 -9.59 8.46
N LYS A 54 16.47 -9.74 8.49
CA LYS A 54 15.60 -9.34 9.62
C LYS A 54 15.43 -10.47 10.63
N ARG A 55 15.60 -11.73 10.20
CA ARG A 55 15.25 -12.92 10.98
C ARG A 55 16.38 -13.95 11.04
N GLU A 56 17.50 -13.70 10.37
CA GLU A 56 18.65 -14.63 10.31
C GLU A 56 18.24 -16.04 9.84
N ILE A 57 17.23 -16.12 8.98
CA ILE A 57 16.85 -17.35 8.29
C ILE A 57 17.88 -17.55 7.17
N LYS A 58 18.52 -18.72 7.11
CA LYS A 58 19.62 -18.96 6.17
C LYS A 58 19.16 -19.02 4.71
N GLU A 59 18.00 -19.64 4.50
CA GLU A 59 17.42 -19.83 3.18
C GLU A 59 15.91 -19.96 3.28
N VAL A 60 15.22 -19.57 2.21
CA VAL A 60 13.80 -19.85 1.97
C VAL A 60 13.62 -20.34 0.54
N THR A 61 12.55 -21.07 0.25
CA THR A 61 12.19 -21.45 -1.12
C THR A 61 11.03 -20.60 -1.60
N ALA A 62 11.17 -19.96 -2.76
CA ALA A 62 10.10 -19.25 -3.44
C ALA A 62 9.54 -20.10 -4.59
N ILE A 63 8.25 -20.43 -4.53
CA ILE A 63 7.51 -21.07 -5.62
C ILE A 63 6.67 -20.00 -6.30
N ILE A 64 6.86 -19.82 -7.61
CA ILE A 64 6.11 -18.89 -8.44
C ILE A 64 5.18 -19.69 -9.32
N THR A 65 3.87 -19.51 -9.14
CA THR A 65 2.83 -20.17 -9.93
C THR A 65 2.07 -19.14 -10.74
N VAL A 66 2.16 -19.22 -12.07
CA VAL A 66 1.38 -18.40 -12.99
C VAL A 66 0.16 -19.19 -13.47
N ARG A 67 -1.02 -18.59 -13.38
CA ARG A 67 -2.29 -19.20 -13.80
C ARG A 67 -2.98 -18.32 -14.83
N ALA A 68 -3.63 -18.94 -15.81
CA ALA A 68 -4.56 -18.24 -16.70
C ALA A 68 -5.78 -17.75 -15.93
N SER A 69 -6.56 -16.83 -16.52
CA SER A 69 -7.74 -16.23 -15.88
C SER A 69 -8.77 -17.24 -15.37
N ASN A 70 -8.86 -18.42 -15.97
CA ASN A 70 -9.76 -19.51 -15.55
C ASN A 70 -9.20 -20.40 -14.42
N GLY A 71 -8.05 -20.05 -13.84
CA GLY A 71 -7.39 -20.78 -12.75
C GLY A 71 -6.48 -21.92 -13.18
N LYS A 72 -6.36 -22.20 -14.48
CA LYS A 72 -5.43 -23.22 -14.99
C LYS A 72 -3.98 -22.76 -14.80
N THR A 73 -3.16 -23.57 -14.14
CA THR A 73 -1.71 -23.35 -14.05
C THR A 73 -1.06 -23.43 -15.43
N VAL A 74 -0.25 -22.43 -15.74
CA VAL A 74 0.52 -22.32 -16.99
C VAL A 74 2.01 -22.55 -16.71
N ILE A 75 2.54 -21.94 -15.65
CA ILE A 75 3.97 -22.01 -15.28
C ILE A 75 4.09 -22.27 -13.78
N VAL A 76 5.07 -23.08 -13.41
CA VAL A 76 5.56 -23.21 -12.04
C VAL A 76 7.08 -23.17 -12.05
N GLU A 77 7.67 -22.27 -11.27
CA GLU A 77 9.11 -22.21 -11.02
C GLU A 77 9.39 -22.31 -9.52
N SER A 78 10.44 -23.05 -9.14
CA SER A 78 10.91 -23.16 -7.75
C SER A 78 12.32 -22.59 -7.65
N ASN A 79 12.52 -21.64 -6.74
CA ASN A 79 13.75 -20.87 -6.60
C ASN A 79 14.24 -20.87 -5.15
N LEU A 80 15.50 -21.23 -4.94
CA LEU A 80 16.16 -21.11 -3.64
C LEU A 80 16.61 -19.66 -3.42
N ILE A 81 16.28 -19.11 -2.26
CA ILE A 81 16.67 -17.77 -1.82
C ILE A 81 17.61 -17.94 -0.62
N ASP A 82 18.91 -17.94 -0.87
CA ASP A 82 19.99 -18.18 0.12
C ASP A 82 20.92 -16.97 0.30
N CYS A 83 20.64 -15.87 -0.41
CA CYS A 83 21.40 -14.64 -0.34
C CYS A 83 20.50 -13.39 -0.35
N VAL A 84 21.03 -12.30 0.18
CA VAL A 84 20.35 -11.01 0.21
C VAL A 84 20.66 -10.27 -1.09
N LYS A 85 19.69 -10.28 -1.99
CA LYS A 85 19.73 -9.55 -3.26
C LYS A 85 18.33 -9.17 -3.72
N SER A 86 18.24 -8.41 -4.81
CA SER A 86 16.99 -8.16 -5.53
C SER A 86 16.60 -9.41 -6.34
N PHE A 87 15.33 -9.80 -6.29
CA PHE A 87 14.76 -10.82 -7.15
C PHE A 87 13.63 -10.21 -7.98
N LYS A 88 13.59 -10.52 -9.28
CA LYS A 88 12.66 -9.94 -10.25
C LYS A 88 12.16 -11.01 -11.20
N TRP A 89 10.87 -10.97 -11.53
CA TRP A 89 10.25 -11.80 -12.55
C TRP A 89 9.33 -10.95 -13.42
N SER A 90 9.67 -10.80 -14.70
CA SER A 90 8.76 -10.26 -15.72
C SER A 90 7.79 -11.35 -16.17
N MET A 91 6.49 -11.04 -16.18
CA MET A 91 5.48 -11.98 -16.65
C MET A 91 5.62 -12.22 -18.16
N LYS A 92 5.98 -11.20 -18.94
CA LYS A 92 6.30 -11.38 -20.36
C LYS A 92 7.45 -12.36 -20.58
N GLU A 93 8.52 -12.24 -19.82
CA GLU A 93 9.67 -13.18 -19.91
C GLU A 93 9.27 -14.59 -19.44
N MET A 94 8.56 -14.72 -18.32
CA MET A 94 8.10 -16.02 -17.83
C MET A 94 7.19 -16.70 -18.86
N LEU A 95 6.18 -16.01 -19.38
CA LEU A 95 5.23 -16.54 -20.37
C LEU A 95 5.92 -16.99 -21.66
N SER A 96 7.03 -16.37 -22.05
CA SER A 96 7.83 -16.82 -23.20
C SER A 96 8.45 -18.21 -23.03
N LYS A 97 8.59 -18.69 -21.79
CA LYS A 97 9.06 -20.05 -21.47
C LYS A 97 7.94 -21.10 -21.54
N SER A 98 6.67 -20.67 -21.63
CA SER A 98 5.52 -21.57 -21.73
C SER A 98 5.49 -22.32 -23.07
N HIS A 99 4.94 -23.53 -23.07
CA HIS A 99 4.61 -24.25 -24.31
C HIS A 99 3.30 -23.76 -24.94
N GLU A 100 2.50 -22.97 -24.22
CA GLU A 100 1.29 -22.34 -24.74
C GLU A 100 1.64 -21.07 -25.50
N ASN A 101 1.10 -20.90 -26.70
CA ASN A 101 1.27 -19.69 -27.48
C ASN A 101 0.22 -18.66 -27.04
N PHE A 102 0.67 -17.58 -26.42
CA PHE A 102 -0.16 -16.41 -26.13
C PHE A 102 0.05 -15.39 -27.25
N ASP A 103 -1.01 -14.83 -27.81
CA ASP A 103 -0.98 -13.85 -28.92
C ASP A 103 -0.44 -12.47 -28.47
N GLY A 104 0.60 -12.44 -27.62
CA GLY A 104 1.18 -11.24 -27.02
C GLY A 104 0.42 -10.70 -25.81
N ASN A 105 -0.85 -11.08 -25.64
CA ASN A 105 -1.69 -10.67 -24.50
C ASN A 105 -1.91 -11.83 -23.52
N PHE A 106 -1.91 -11.52 -22.23
CA PHE A 106 -2.19 -12.46 -21.15
C PHE A 106 -2.94 -11.80 -20.01
N PHE A 107 -3.97 -12.49 -19.52
CA PHE A 107 -4.68 -12.14 -18.30
C PHE A 107 -4.79 -13.38 -17.40
N GLY A 108 -4.45 -13.21 -16.14
CA GLY A 108 -4.46 -14.29 -15.17
C GLY A 108 -3.87 -13.83 -13.85
N SER A 109 -3.18 -14.72 -13.15
CA SER A 109 -2.57 -14.39 -11.86
C SER A 109 -1.18 -14.98 -11.68
N VAL A 110 -0.46 -14.42 -10.72
CA VAL A 110 0.78 -14.96 -10.19
C VAL A 110 0.63 -15.10 -8.67
N GLU A 111 0.94 -16.29 -8.16
CA GLU A 111 1.09 -16.56 -6.74
C GLU A 111 2.56 -16.85 -6.43
N ILE A 112 3.09 -16.19 -5.41
CA ILE A 112 4.45 -16.38 -4.92
C ILE A 112 4.34 -16.91 -3.49
N GLU A 113 4.77 -18.15 -3.31
CA GLU A 113 4.76 -18.85 -2.04
C GLU A 113 6.19 -18.96 -1.50
N ILE A 114 6.42 -18.45 -0.31
CA ILE A 114 7.68 -18.53 0.41
C ILE A 114 7.55 -19.62 1.47
N PHE A 115 8.42 -20.61 1.40
CA PHE A 115 8.50 -21.71 2.35
C PHE A 115 9.79 -21.62 3.16
N SER A 116 9.67 -21.89 4.45
CA SER A 116 10.79 -21.84 5.39
C SER A 116 10.68 -22.96 6.41
N ALA A 117 11.83 -23.55 6.77
CA ALA A 117 11.93 -24.47 7.91
C ALA A 117 11.95 -23.74 9.28
N ARG A 118 12.03 -22.39 9.25
CA ARG A 118 12.00 -21.52 10.43
C ARG A 118 10.81 -20.59 10.37
N ASP A 119 10.27 -20.28 11.54
CA ASP A 119 9.13 -19.39 11.68
C ASP A 119 9.39 -17.97 11.12
N MET A 120 8.64 -17.63 10.06
CA MET A 120 8.68 -16.32 9.40
C MET A 120 7.84 -15.26 10.12
N VAL A 121 7.02 -15.63 11.11
CA VAL A 121 6.06 -14.81 11.88
C VAL A 121 4.91 -14.25 11.06
N PHE A 122 5.16 -13.79 9.83
CA PHE A 122 4.17 -13.14 8.99
C PHE A 122 3.80 -14.01 7.78
N PRO A 123 2.51 -14.36 7.61
CA PRO A 123 2.05 -15.07 6.42
C PRO A 123 1.91 -14.15 5.20
N TYR A 124 2.08 -12.84 5.41
CA TYR A 124 2.16 -11.80 4.38
C TYR A 124 3.62 -11.44 4.09
N PRO A 125 4.17 -11.81 2.92
CA PRO A 125 5.52 -11.47 2.54
C PRO A 125 5.58 -10.05 1.97
N ALA A 126 6.70 -9.36 2.12
CA ALA A 126 6.92 -8.07 1.44
C ALA A 126 7.36 -8.31 -0.01
N ILE A 127 6.38 -8.57 -0.88
CA ILE A 127 6.53 -8.74 -2.32
C ILE A 127 5.79 -7.58 -3.00
N THR A 128 6.36 -7.05 -4.09
CA THR A 128 5.79 -5.94 -4.84
C THR A 128 5.42 -6.39 -6.24
N LEU A 129 4.18 -6.12 -6.64
CA LEU A 129 3.72 -6.19 -8.01
C LEU A 129 3.86 -4.80 -8.64
N SER A 130 4.33 -4.72 -9.88
CA SER A 130 4.35 -3.49 -10.67
C SER A 130 3.80 -3.70 -12.07
N TYR A 131 2.91 -2.80 -12.50
CA TYR A 131 2.54 -2.67 -13.91
C TYR A 131 3.50 -1.67 -14.57
N LEU A 132 4.26 -2.14 -15.55
CA LEU A 132 5.17 -1.34 -16.37
C LEU A 132 4.48 -0.92 -17.65
N SER A 133 4.63 0.35 -18.03
CA SER A 133 4.13 0.93 -19.27
C SER A 133 5.14 1.90 -19.87
N GLU A 134 4.90 2.38 -21.09
CA GLU A 134 5.70 3.48 -21.64
C GLU A 134 5.57 4.80 -20.86
N LEU A 135 4.50 4.95 -20.05
CA LEU A 135 4.27 6.15 -19.23
C LEU A 135 5.03 6.12 -17.89
N GLY A 136 5.62 4.97 -17.54
CA GLY A 136 6.22 4.71 -16.24
C GLY A 136 5.64 3.46 -15.61
N ASN A 137 5.67 3.38 -14.29
CA ASN A 137 5.14 2.23 -13.57
C ASN A 137 4.34 2.61 -12.33
N THR A 138 3.41 1.73 -11.97
CA THR A 138 2.70 1.76 -10.69
C THR A 138 2.88 0.43 -10.00
N PHE A 139 2.71 0.40 -8.68
CA PHE A 139 3.03 -0.77 -7.90
C PHE A 139 2.23 -0.81 -6.60
N VAL A 140 2.05 -2.01 -6.09
CA VAL A 140 1.49 -2.25 -4.77
C VAL A 140 2.19 -3.45 -4.15
N HIS A 141 2.39 -3.40 -2.85
CA HIS A 141 2.82 -4.55 -2.09
C HIS A 141 1.75 -5.61 -1.94
N THR A 142 2.12 -6.77 -1.40
CA THR A 142 1.23 -7.90 -1.17
C THR A 142 -0.09 -7.49 -0.53
N CYS A 143 -1.15 -7.53 -1.34
CA CYS A 143 -2.52 -7.24 -0.93
C CYS A 143 -3.35 -8.52 -0.89
N GLY A 144 -3.24 -9.39 -1.89
CA GLY A 144 -3.94 -10.68 -1.94
C GLY A 144 -3.13 -11.83 -1.35
N ARG A 145 -3.81 -12.79 -0.72
CA ARG A 145 -3.20 -14.06 -0.27
C ARG A 145 -4.21 -15.20 -0.28
N ILE A 146 -3.78 -16.41 -0.63
CA ILE A 146 -4.53 -17.64 -0.35
C ILE A 146 -4.16 -18.16 1.03
N TYR A 147 -5.17 -18.41 1.86
CA TYR A 147 -4.99 -18.92 3.22
C TYR A 147 -4.14 -20.20 3.23
N ASN A 148 -3.31 -20.34 4.27
CA ASN A 148 -2.44 -21.50 4.43
C ASN A 148 -3.26 -22.76 4.75
N ASP A 149 -4.31 -22.61 5.54
CA ASP A 149 -5.23 -23.67 5.97
C ASP A 149 -6.56 -23.08 6.47
N ILE A 150 -7.45 -23.95 6.96
CA ILE A 150 -8.77 -23.56 7.48
C ILE A 150 -8.64 -22.71 8.74
N SER A 151 -7.69 -22.98 9.62
CA SER A 151 -7.50 -22.22 10.86
C SER A 151 -7.04 -20.79 10.58
N ASP A 152 -6.12 -20.62 9.62
CA ASP A 152 -5.70 -19.30 9.11
C ASP A 152 -6.88 -18.54 8.48
N MET A 153 -7.75 -19.23 7.73
CA MET A 153 -8.98 -18.64 7.19
C MET A 153 -9.93 -18.17 8.31
N GLU A 154 -10.20 -19.01 9.30
CA GLU A 154 -11.09 -18.69 10.43
C GLU A 154 -10.57 -17.51 11.25
N GLU A 155 -9.26 -17.47 11.54
CA GLU A 155 -8.62 -16.40 12.32
C GLU A 155 -8.68 -15.03 11.62
N ASN A 156 -8.74 -15.01 10.29
CA ASN A 156 -8.78 -13.78 9.50
C ASN A 156 -10.20 -13.37 9.08
N ASN A 157 -11.19 -14.25 9.21
CA ASN A 157 -12.59 -14.04 8.82
C ASN A 157 -13.55 -13.86 10.01
N GLU A 158 -13.12 -13.18 11.08
CA GLU A 158 -13.96 -12.95 12.27
C GLU A 158 -15.21 -12.10 11.99
N GLN A 159 -15.08 -11.13 11.09
CA GLN A 159 -16.16 -10.25 10.64
C GLN A 159 -16.12 -10.11 9.12
N ILE A 160 -17.28 -10.17 8.48
CA ILE A 160 -17.46 -9.82 7.07
C ILE A 160 -17.72 -8.31 7.01
N VAL A 161 -16.94 -7.60 6.21
CA VAL A 161 -17.09 -6.15 6.02
C VAL A 161 -16.99 -5.80 4.54
N PRO A 162 -17.53 -4.64 4.13
CA PRO A 162 -17.28 -4.11 2.79
C PRO A 162 -15.80 -3.73 2.60
N GLU A 163 -15.39 -3.65 1.34
CA GLU A 163 -14.08 -3.15 0.91
C GLU A 163 -14.23 -1.82 0.18
N THR A 164 -13.39 -0.84 0.47
CA THR A 164 -13.46 0.53 -0.09
C THR A 164 -12.08 1.20 0.00
N GLY A 165 -12.01 2.54 -0.02
CA GLY A 165 -10.81 3.30 0.31
C GLY A 165 -9.85 3.50 -0.86
N PHE A 166 -10.40 3.64 -2.06
CA PHE A 166 -9.65 3.96 -3.28
C PHE A 166 -10.46 4.87 -4.21
N ASP A 167 -9.75 5.60 -5.06
CA ASP A 167 -10.33 6.65 -5.90
C ASP A 167 -10.84 6.11 -7.24
N ILE A 168 -12.03 6.57 -7.61
CA ILE A 168 -12.65 6.39 -8.92
C ILE A 168 -12.43 7.66 -9.74
N ILE A 169 -11.81 7.53 -10.91
CA ILE A 169 -11.74 8.61 -11.89
C ILE A 169 -12.82 8.36 -12.95
N SER A 170 -13.83 9.21 -13.01
CA SER A 170 -15.04 8.97 -13.78
C SER A 170 -14.97 9.42 -15.26
N LYS A 171 -13.94 10.16 -15.65
CA LYS A 171 -13.77 10.60 -17.04
C LYS A 171 -13.63 9.41 -18.00
N LYS A 172 -14.07 9.57 -19.25
CA LYS A 172 -14.24 8.48 -20.22
C LYS A 172 -12.96 7.76 -20.60
N GLU A 173 -11.83 8.44 -20.53
CA GLU A 173 -10.50 7.87 -20.78
C GLU A 173 -10.05 6.89 -19.68
N TYR A 174 -10.75 6.85 -18.54
CA TYR A 174 -10.48 5.93 -17.45
C TYR A 174 -11.54 4.84 -17.31
N SER A 175 -11.07 3.62 -17.03
CA SER A 175 -11.88 2.48 -16.60
C SER A 175 -11.44 2.05 -15.19
N PRO A 176 -12.10 2.58 -14.14
CA PRO A 176 -11.86 2.16 -12.77
C PRO A 176 -12.22 0.68 -12.58
N TYR A 177 -11.44 -0.03 -11.77
CA TYR A 177 -11.59 -1.47 -11.58
C TYR A 177 -11.30 -1.93 -10.15
N PHE A 178 -11.78 -3.12 -9.83
CA PHE A 178 -11.20 -3.96 -8.79
C PHE A 178 -11.00 -5.38 -9.32
N SER A 179 -10.02 -6.09 -8.75
CA SER A 179 -9.60 -7.42 -9.19
C SER A 179 -9.12 -8.25 -8.01
N PHE A 180 -9.28 -9.57 -8.14
CA PHE A 180 -8.82 -10.55 -7.17
C PHE A 180 -8.64 -11.92 -7.80
N VAL A 181 -8.01 -12.81 -7.06
CA VAL A 181 -7.87 -14.22 -7.39
C VAL A 181 -8.66 -14.99 -6.35
N ASN A 182 -9.68 -15.73 -6.77
CA ASN A 182 -10.40 -16.58 -5.82
C ASN A 182 -9.48 -17.73 -5.39
N GLY A 183 -9.66 -18.24 -4.19
CA GLY A 183 -8.83 -19.33 -3.70
C GLY A 183 -9.32 -20.70 -4.16
N PRO A 184 -9.24 -21.73 -3.30
CA PRO A 184 -9.63 -23.09 -3.66
C PRO A 184 -11.15 -23.27 -3.85
N PHE A 185 -11.96 -22.25 -3.55
CA PHE A 185 -13.40 -22.31 -3.71
C PHE A 185 -13.83 -21.66 -5.03
N ALA A 186 -14.59 -22.43 -5.82
CA ALA A 186 -15.28 -21.91 -6.99
C ALA A 186 -16.30 -20.84 -6.58
N ILE A 187 -16.58 -19.90 -7.50
CA ILE A 187 -17.68 -18.94 -7.35
C ILE A 187 -18.87 -19.48 -8.14
N ASP A 188 -20.04 -19.53 -7.52
CA ASP A 188 -21.31 -19.90 -8.17
C ASP A 188 -22.32 -18.78 -7.95
N LYS A 189 -22.46 -17.90 -8.96
CA LYS A 189 -23.44 -16.81 -8.99
C LYS A 189 -23.45 -15.93 -7.75
N GLU A 190 -22.26 -15.56 -7.27
CA GLU A 190 -22.11 -14.73 -6.08
C GLU A 190 -22.62 -13.31 -6.35
N LYS A 191 -23.42 -12.78 -5.42
CA LYS A 191 -23.99 -11.43 -5.54
C LYS A 191 -23.12 -10.44 -4.78
N ILE A 192 -22.66 -9.42 -5.47
CA ILE A 192 -21.95 -8.29 -4.86
C ILE A 192 -22.80 -7.02 -4.92
N GLY A 193 -22.74 -6.22 -3.86
CA GLY A 193 -23.39 -4.92 -3.77
C GLY A 193 -22.36 -3.80 -3.88
N LEU A 194 -22.56 -2.88 -4.81
CA LEU A 194 -21.70 -1.71 -5.01
C LEU A 194 -22.47 -0.46 -4.56
N GLU A 195 -21.95 0.24 -3.56
CA GLU A 195 -22.42 1.57 -3.16
C GLU A 195 -21.40 2.60 -3.66
N PHE A 196 -21.73 3.30 -4.75
CA PHE A 196 -20.94 4.40 -5.29
C PHE A 196 -21.25 5.67 -4.52
N ILE A 197 -20.21 6.43 -4.17
CA ILE A 197 -20.34 7.66 -3.39
C ILE A 197 -19.58 8.78 -4.10
N ASN A 198 -20.28 9.87 -4.43
CA ASN A 198 -19.69 11.05 -5.08
C ASN A 198 -19.11 12.03 -4.03
N THR A 199 -18.49 13.11 -4.50
CA THR A 199 -17.90 14.16 -3.64
C THR A 199 -18.94 14.94 -2.82
N GLU A 200 -20.22 14.88 -3.19
CA GLU A 200 -21.33 15.50 -2.45
C GLU A 200 -21.86 14.58 -1.32
N GLY A 201 -21.40 13.32 -1.27
CA GLY A 201 -21.82 12.33 -0.29
C GLY A 201 -23.12 11.61 -0.65
N GLU A 202 -23.63 11.79 -1.87
CA GLU A 202 -24.76 11.05 -2.39
C GLU A 202 -24.37 9.59 -2.66
N SER A 203 -25.35 8.68 -2.72
CA SER A 203 -25.07 7.25 -2.93
C SER A 203 -25.91 6.67 -4.07
N LEU A 204 -25.25 5.90 -4.93
CA LEU A 204 -25.89 5.07 -5.97
C LEU A 204 -25.59 3.59 -5.70
N PHE A 205 -26.64 2.77 -5.65
CA PHE A 205 -26.52 1.34 -5.35
C PHE A 205 -26.73 0.50 -6.60
N VAL A 206 -25.77 -0.37 -6.89
CA VAL A 206 -25.81 -1.32 -8.01
C VAL A 206 -25.55 -2.72 -7.49
N LYS A 207 -26.30 -3.70 -7.99
CA LYS A 207 -26.04 -5.11 -7.73
C LYS A 207 -25.38 -5.72 -8.95
N ARG A 208 -24.33 -6.51 -8.75
CA ARG A 208 -23.71 -7.33 -9.79
C ARG A 208 -23.68 -8.79 -9.35
N THR A 209 -23.68 -9.68 -10.32
CA THR A 209 -23.46 -11.11 -10.11
C THR A 209 -22.13 -11.48 -10.75
N ILE A 210 -21.27 -12.10 -9.96
CA ILE A 210 -20.11 -12.81 -10.47
C ILE A 210 -20.62 -14.21 -10.82
N GLU A 211 -20.56 -14.56 -12.09
CA GLU A 211 -21.04 -15.84 -12.59
C GLU A 211 -20.11 -16.98 -12.15
N ASN A 212 -20.15 -18.11 -12.86
CA ASN A 212 -19.42 -19.31 -12.48
C ASN A 212 -17.93 -19.18 -12.78
N GLU A 213 -17.11 -19.09 -11.72
CA GLU A 213 -15.65 -19.04 -11.82
C GLU A 213 -15.02 -20.27 -11.17
N ASN A 214 -14.03 -20.86 -11.83
CA ASN A 214 -13.28 -22.00 -11.30
C ASN A 214 -12.47 -21.61 -10.06
N PRO A 215 -12.03 -22.57 -9.22
CA PRO A 215 -11.01 -22.31 -8.21
C PRO A 215 -9.76 -21.67 -8.82
N TYR A 216 -9.13 -20.74 -8.11
CA TYR A 216 -7.94 -20.01 -8.54
C TYR A 216 -8.08 -19.14 -9.80
N ALA A 217 -9.31 -18.89 -10.26
CA ALA A 217 -9.59 -17.92 -11.30
C ALA A 217 -9.21 -16.49 -10.91
N THR A 218 -8.91 -15.68 -11.92
CA THR A 218 -8.63 -14.25 -11.78
C THR A 218 -9.81 -13.45 -12.28
N ILE A 219 -10.40 -12.66 -11.40
CA ILE A 219 -11.59 -11.86 -11.67
C ILE A 219 -11.16 -10.40 -11.80
N TRP A 220 -11.63 -9.72 -12.84
CA TRP A 220 -11.40 -8.30 -13.09
C TRP A 220 -12.73 -7.61 -13.41
N ILE A 221 -13.16 -6.69 -12.56
CA ILE A 221 -14.45 -6.01 -12.68
C ILE A 221 -14.21 -4.53 -12.89
N ASN A 222 -14.56 -4.05 -14.08
CA ASN A 222 -14.65 -2.62 -14.35
C ASN A 222 -15.94 -2.09 -13.73
N ILE A 223 -15.84 -1.04 -12.92
CA ILE A 223 -16.98 -0.59 -12.09
C ILE A 223 -17.82 0.49 -12.76
N LEU A 224 -17.32 1.12 -13.83
CA LEU A 224 -18.02 2.16 -14.62
C LEU A 224 -18.36 1.73 -16.06
N ASP A 225 -18.60 0.44 -16.31
CA ASP A 225 -19.08 -0.04 -17.61
C ASP A 225 -20.51 0.44 -17.95
N ASP A 226 -21.30 0.78 -16.91
CA ASP A 226 -22.64 1.36 -17.05
C ASP A 226 -22.55 2.89 -17.08
N GLU A 227 -22.93 3.50 -18.20
CA GLU A 227 -22.91 4.95 -18.41
C GLU A 227 -23.76 5.71 -17.37
N SER A 228 -24.80 5.10 -16.81
CA SER A 228 -25.60 5.72 -15.75
C SER A 228 -24.80 5.89 -14.46
N VAL A 229 -23.95 4.91 -14.13
CA VAL A 229 -23.05 4.96 -12.98
C VAL A 229 -21.93 5.97 -13.23
N ARG A 230 -21.39 6.03 -14.45
CA ARG A 230 -20.39 7.04 -14.80
C ARG A 230 -20.94 8.46 -14.67
N SER A 231 -22.15 8.68 -15.20
CA SER A 231 -22.81 9.99 -15.15
C SER A 231 -23.13 10.46 -13.73
N PHE A 232 -23.33 9.54 -12.78
CA PHE A 232 -23.55 9.89 -11.37
C PHE A 232 -22.40 10.68 -10.73
N PHE A 233 -21.18 10.54 -11.25
CA PHE A 233 -20.01 11.29 -10.74
C PHE A 233 -19.83 12.66 -11.39
N ASN A 234 -20.58 13.02 -12.44
CA ASN A 234 -20.45 14.32 -13.13
C ASN A 234 -19.00 14.70 -13.50
N ASP A 235 -18.21 13.76 -14.02
CA ASP A 235 -16.77 13.90 -14.33
C ASP A 235 -15.84 14.20 -13.13
N GLU A 236 -16.38 14.19 -11.90
CA GLU A 236 -15.62 14.30 -10.65
C GLU A 236 -15.13 12.94 -10.15
N ARG A 237 -14.25 12.98 -9.15
CA ARG A 237 -13.80 11.77 -8.45
C ARG A 237 -14.87 11.21 -7.52
N GLY A 238 -14.69 9.99 -7.07
CA GLY A 238 -15.49 9.42 -5.99
C GLY A 238 -14.94 8.09 -5.52
N ILE A 239 -15.76 7.32 -4.83
CA ILE A 239 -15.37 6.00 -4.28
C ILE A 239 -16.48 4.97 -4.47
N VAL A 240 -16.15 3.70 -4.22
CA VAL A 240 -17.13 2.62 -4.11
C VAL A 240 -16.91 1.83 -2.82
N LYS A 241 -18.01 1.38 -2.19
CA LYS A 241 -18.00 0.34 -1.17
C LYS A 241 -18.50 -0.98 -1.78
N ILE A 242 -17.68 -2.01 -1.66
CA ILE A 242 -17.89 -3.33 -2.26
C ILE A 242 -18.34 -4.29 -1.16
N ASN A 243 -19.62 -4.63 -1.15
CA ASN A 243 -20.23 -5.58 -0.22
C ASN A 243 -20.21 -6.98 -0.86
N HIS A 244 -19.63 -7.97 -0.18
CA HIS A 244 -19.49 -9.35 -0.69
C HIS A 244 -19.44 -10.39 0.42
N ASP A 245 -19.73 -11.67 0.10
CA ASP A 245 -19.44 -12.85 0.94
C ASP A 245 -18.48 -13.82 0.21
N LEU A 246 -17.60 -13.28 -0.63
CA LEU A 246 -16.53 -14.04 -1.29
C LEU A 246 -15.62 -14.76 -0.28
N LYS A 247 -15.26 -16.01 -0.58
CA LYS A 247 -14.52 -16.92 0.33
C LYS A 247 -13.26 -17.48 -0.30
N GLY A 248 -12.37 -18.01 0.55
CA GLY A 248 -11.20 -18.79 0.14
C GLY A 248 -9.92 -17.99 -0.10
N PHE A 249 -9.96 -16.66 0.03
CA PHE A 249 -8.78 -15.81 -0.03
C PHE A 249 -8.88 -14.71 1.03
N TYR A 250 -7.73 -14.11 1.36
CA TYR A 250 -7.69 -12.95 2.24
C TYR A 250 -8.21 -11.72 1.50
N PRO A 251 -9.33 -11.12 1.96
CA PRO A 251 -9.96 -10.03 1.25
C PRO A 251 -9.11 -8.77 1.41
N ARG A 252 -8.52 -8.33 0.29
CA ARG A 252 -8.02 -6.99 -0.06
C ARG A 252 -7.89 -6.97 -1.57
N PHE A 253 -8.82 -6.30 -2.24
CA PHE A 253 -8.86 -6.27 -3.69
C PHE A 253 -7.70 -5.46 -4.25
N VAL A 254 -7.19 -5.87 -5.42
CA VAL A 254 -6.35 -4.99 -6.24
C VAL A 254 -7.27 -4.00 -6.93
N VAL A 255 -6.96 -2.71 -6.85
CA VAL A 255 -7.85 -1.65 -7.33
C VAL A 255 -7.06 -0.59 -8.07
N GLY A 256 -7.76 0.19 -8.90
CA GLY A 256 -7.18 1.35 -9.55
C GLY A 256 -7.97 1.79 -10.78
N ASN A 257 -7.28 2.48 -11.69
CA ASN A 257 -7.87 3.09 -12.87
C ASN A 257 -7.04 2.71 -14.10
N VAL A 258 -7.64 2.03 -15.07
CA VAL A 258 -7.02 1.78 -16.38
C VAL A 258 -7.17 3.03 -17.23
N TYR A 259 -6.07 3.51 -17.80
CA TYR A 259 -6.05 4.67 -18.71
C TYR A 259 -5.93 4.22 -20.16
N ASN A 260 -6.76 4.80 -21.04
CA ASN A 260 -6.72 4.63 -22.50
C ASN A 260 -6.51 3.19 -22.97
N ASN A 261 -7.37 2.26 -22.55
CA ASN A 261 -7.27 0.85 -22.97
C ASN A 261 -5.87 0.26 -22.69
N TYR A 262 -5.49 0.26 -21.41
CA TYR A 262 -4.23 -0.27 -20.90
C TYR A 262 -2.98 0.44 -21.42
N GLU A 263 -3.03 1.72 -21.82
CA GLU A 263 -1.79 2.50 -21.99
C GLU A 263 -1.05 2.71 -20.66
N ALA A 264 -1.81 2.78 -19.56
CA ALA A 264 -1.30 2.73 -18.20
C ALA A 264 -2.37 2.17 -17.26
N ILE A 265 -1.95 1.70 -16.09
CA ILE A 265 -2.83 1.21 -15.04
C ILE A 265 -2.38 1.86 -13.74
N SER A 266 -3.26 2.55 -13.01
CA SER A 266 -2.99 2.86 -11.61
C SER A 266 -3.29 1.66 -10.73
N LEU A 267 -2.54 1.55 -9.64
CA LEU A 267 -2.49 0.34 -8.83
C LEU A 267 -2.45 0.71 -7.35
N SER A 268 -3.36 0.12 -6.59
CA SER A 268 -3.45 0.16 -5.13
C SER A 268 -4.19 -1.09 -4.63
N HIS A 269 -4.55 -1.13 -3.35
CA HIS A 269 -5.43 -2.15 -2.80
C HIS A 269 -6.59 -1.57 -2.00
N SER A 270 -7.72 -2.28 -1.94
CA SER A 270 -8.86 -1.89 -1.11
C SER A 270 -8.57 -2.01 0.38
N TYR A 271 -9.50 -1.46 1.15
CA TYR A 271 -9.52 -1.52 2.58
C TYR A 271 -10.89 -1.85 3.15
N TYR A 272 -10.84 -2.64 4.21
CA TYR A 272 -11.96 -2.86 5.10
C TYR A 272 -12.64 -1.56 5.52
N ASP A 273 -13.94 -1.51 5.26
CA ASP A 273 -14.85 -0.53 5.80
C ASP A 273 -15.30 -0.98 7.20
N THR A 274 -14.82 -0.27 8.22
CA THR A 274 -15.21 -0.48 9.62
C THR A 274 -16.21 0.56 10.10
N SER A 275 -16.90 1.28 9.22
CA SER A 275 -17.89 2.31 9.62
C SER A 275 -19.10 1.74 10.36
N ASN A 276 -19.31 0.43 10.27
CA ASN A 276 -20.37 -0.29 10.96
C ASN A 276 -19.86 -1.20 12.09
N ASP A 277 -18.56 -1.14 12.44
CA ASP A 277 -18.04 -1.83 13.61
C ASP A 277 -18.25 -0.93 14.84
N PHE A 278 -19.14 -1.35 15.75
CA PHE A 278 -19.43 -0.63 17.00
C PHE A 278 -18.82 -1.33 18.23
N SER A 279 -17.88 -2.25 18.03
CA SER A 279 -17.25 -2.96 19.13
C SER A 279 -16.31 -2.05 19.93
N GLU A 280 -16.11 -2.35 21.22
CA GLU A 280 -15.12 -1.62 22.04
C GLU A 280 -13.71 -1.72 21.46
N SER A 281 -13.39 -2.81 20.75
CA SER A 281 -12.09 -3.03 20.11
C SER A 281 -11.84 -2.14 18.89
N ALA A 282 -12.87 -1.43 18.42
CA ALA A 282 -12.78 -0.48 17.32
C ALA A 282 -12.40 0.93 17.78
N MET A 283 -12.35 1.18 19.11
CA MET A 283 -11.88 2.43 19.70
C MET A 283 -10.51 2.26 20.36
N TRP A 284 -9.60 3.19 20.11
CA TRP A 284 -8.33 3.31 20.82
C TRP A 284 -8.41 4.43 21.85
N LYS A 285 -8.00 4.15 23.09
CA LYS A 285 -7.88 5.16 24.14
C LYS A 285 -6.44 5.59 24.27
N ASN A 286 -6.20 6.90 24.25
CA ASN A 286 -4.88 7.46 24.47
C ASN A 286 -4.43 7.14 25.91
N PRO A 287 -3.27 6.45 26.10
CA PRO A 287 -2.80 6.05 27.42
C PRO A 287 -2.37 7.24 28.29
N ASP A 288 -1.88 8.33 27.68
CA ASP A 288 -1.54 9.58 28.35
C ASP A 288 -1.65 10.76 27.37
N THR A 289 -2.73 11.55 27.50
CA THR A 289 -3.00 12.69 26.61
C THR A 289 -2.03 13.87 26.79
N LYS A 290 -1.23 13.88 27.86
CA LYS A 290 -0.17 14.87 28.07
C LYS A 290 1.13 14.49 27.36
N GLU A 291 1.39 13.21 27.18
CA GLU A 291 2.59 12.70 26.52
C GLU A 291 2.35 12.47 25.03
N PHE A 292 1.22 11.87 24.67
CA PHE A 292 0.90 11.46 23.30
C PHE A 292 -0.22 12.31 22.68
N PHE A 293 -0.11 12.55 21.38
CA PHE A 293 -1.27 12.90 20.56
C PHE A 293 -2.22 11.70 20.42
N ASP A 294 -3.50 11.93 20.18
CA ASP A 294 -4.47 10.82 20.07
C ASP A 294 -4.17 9.94 18.84
N SER A 295 -3.71 10.57 17.76
CA SER A 295 -3.12 9.91 16.60
C SER A 295 -2.31 10.92 15.77
N VAL A 296 -1.38 10.40 14.97
CA VAL A 296 -0.57 11.17 14.02
C VAL A 296 -0.40 10.40 12.72
N ILE A 297 -0.42 11.13 11.61
CA ILE A 297 0.18 10.69 10.34
C ILE A 297 1.20 11.71 9.87
N SER A 298 2.12 11.25 9.02
CA SER A 298 3.14 12.10 8.43
C SER A 298 3.42 11.65 6.99
N PHE A 299 3.56 12.60 6.07
CA PHE A 299 3.85 12.30 4.66
C PHE A 299 4.60 13.47 3.99
N PRO A 300 5.37 13.19 2.92
CA PRO A 300 6.13 14.22 2.21
C PRO A 300 5.21 15.12 1.38
N VAL A 301 5.52 16.41 1.36
CA VAL A 301 4.96 17.40 0.42
C VAL A 301 6.14 17.99 -0.34
N SER A 302 6.27 17.60 -1.62
CA SER A 302 7.41 17.96 -2.45
C SER A 302 7.00 18.88 -3.59
N CYS A 303 7.83 19.89 -3.85
CA CYS A 303 7.65 20.79 -5.00
C CYS A 303 7.84 20.13 -6.37
N ASN A 304 8.32 18.87 -6.42
CA ASN A 304 8.48 18.08 -7.64
C ASN A 304 7.15 17.51 -8.18
N PHE A 305 6.07 17.64 -7.42
CA PHE A 305 4.73 17.20 -7.80
C PHE A 305 3.77 18.39 -7.81
N ASP A 306 2.73 18.30 -8.62
CA ASP A 306 1.74 19.38 -8.73
C ASP A 306 0.81 19.43 -7.51
N PHE A 307 0.55 18.27 -6.90
CA PHE A 307 -0.25 18.18 -5.69
C PHE A 307 0.17 17.01 -4.80
N THR A 308 -0.19 17.16 -3.53
CA THR A 308 -0.19 16.09 -2.52
C THR A 308 -1.50 16.23 -1.76
N GLU A 309 -2.35 15.21 -1.84
CA GLU A 309 -3.67 15.21 -1.22
C GLU A 309 -3.78 14.11 -0.17
N LEU A 310 -4.26 14.47 1.02
CA LEU A 310 -4.78 13.53 1.99
C LEU A 310 -6.25 13.26 1.68
N VAL A 311 -6.60 11.99 1.45
CA VAL A 311 -7.96 11.54 1.17
C VAL A 311 -8.56 10.91 2.41
N ILE A 312 -9.69 11.45 2.86
CA ILE A 312 -10.47 10.93 3.98
C ILE A 312 -11.65 10.14 3.42
N TYR A 313 -11.62 8.84 3.64
CA TYR A 313 -12.71 7.94 3.25
C TYR A 313 -13.71 7.78 4.40
N PRO A 314 -15.03 7.66 4.12
CA PRO A 314 -16.07 7.40 5.12
C PRO A 314 -16.10 5.90 5.52
N ASN A 315 -14.97 5.36 6.00
CA ASN A 315 -14.74 3.92 6.14
C ASN A 315 -14.24 3.45 7.52
N PHE A 316 -14.22 4.33 8.51
CA PHE A 316 -13.77 4.01 9.86
C PHE A 316 -14.88 4.18 10.89
N TYR A 317 -14.66 3.64 12.10
CA TYR A 317 -15.60 3.67 13.22
C TYR A 317 -16.23 5.08 13.37
N PRO A 318 -17.53 5.19 13.64
CA PRO A 318 -18.22 6.47 13.76
C PRO A 318 -17.83 7.20 15.06
N LYS A 319 -16.66 7.85 15.03
CA LYS A 319 -16.19 8.82 16.02
C LYS A 319 -15.78 10.12 15.32
N ASP A 320 -16.35 11.23 15.77
CA ASP A 320 -15.93 12.57 15.34
C ASP A 320 -14.53 12.91 15.88
N PHE A 321 -13.71 13.54 15.05
CA PHE A 321 -12.41 14.10 15.45
C PHE A 321 -12.05 15.29 14.55
N ASN A 322 -11.08 16.08 14.99
CA ASN A 322 -10.49 17.14 14.19
C ASN A 322 -9.08 16.77 13.75
N MET A 323 -8.67 17.30 12.61
CA MET A 323 -7.31 17.19 12.11
C MET A 323 -6.69 18.57 11.91
N SER A 324 -5.48 18.75 12.43
CA SER A 324 -4.66 19.94 12.23
C SER A 324 -3.39 19.58 11.47
N PHE A 325 -2.89 20.53 10.66
CA PHE A 325 -1.79 20.29 9.73
C PHE A 325 -0.60 21.16 10.11
N GLU A 326 0.50 20.51 10.47
CA GLU A 326 1.78 21.14 10.78
C GLU A 326 2.81 20.79 9.70
N PHE A 327 3.64 21.76 9.34
CA PHE A 327 4.66 21.58 8.32
C PHE A 327 6.05 21.78 8.89
N TYR A 328 6.97 20.92 8.48
CA TYR A 328 8.36 20.91 8.92
C TYR A 328 9.31 20.84 7.73
N ASN A 329 10.45 21.51 7.80
CA ASN A 329 11.49 21.45 6.79
C ASN A 329 12.36 20.17 6.94
N GLU A 330 13.34 20.00 6.05
CA GLU A 330 14.25 18.84 6.07
C GLU A 330 15.09 18.76 7.36
N ASP A 331 15.32 19.90 8.03
CA ASP A 331 16.05 20.01 9.29
C ASP A 331 15.18 19.69 10.53
N GLY A 332 13.89 19.36 10.35
CA GLY A 332 12.95 19.09 11.44
C GLY A 332 12.42 20.34 12.13
N GLU A 333 12.61 21.52 11.53
CA GLU A 333 12.10 22.78 12.06
C GLU A 333 10.67 23.01 11.58
N LYS A 334 9.76 23.29 12.52
CA LYS A 334 8.38 23.64 12.20
C LYS A 334 8.34 25.01 11.53
N ILE A 335 7.92 25.04 10.27
CA ILE A 335 7.77 26.30 9.50
C ILE A 335 6.40 26.95 9.73
N GLY A 336 5.38 26.16 10.09
CA GLY A 336 4.06 26.70 10.39
C GLY A 336 2.98 25.65 10.64
N THR A 337 1.81 26.14 11.02
CA THR A 337 0.57 25.36 11.16
C THR A 337 -0.48 25.98 10.25
N SER A 338 -1.18 25.16 9.47
CA SER A 338 -2.28 25.64 8.64
C SER A 338 -3.42 26.17 9.49
N SER A 339 -4.06 27.26 9.05
CA SER A 339 -5.31 27.76 9.66
C SER A 339 -6.50 26.85 9.37
N TYR A 340 -6.39 25.97 8.36
CA TYR A 340 -7.41 24.99 8.03
C TYR A 340 -7.41 23.84 9.05
N ILE A 341 -8.59 23.57 9.61
CA ILE A 341 -8.86 22.42 10.48
C ILE A 341 -9.92 21.57 9.78
N ALA A 342 -9.60 20.31 9.50
CA ALA A 342 -10.58 19.38 8.96
C ALA A 342 -11.38 18.75 10.11
N SER A 343 -12.68 19.04 10.18
CA SER A 343 -13.60 18.33 11.06
C SER A 343 -14.13 17.10 10.35
N VAL A 344 -13.74 15.92 10.84
CA VAL A 344 -14.24 14.64 10.36
C VAL A 344 -15.48 14.29 11.15
N LYS A 345 -16.60 14.19 10.43
CA LYS A 345 -17.92 13.91 11.00
C LYS A 345 -18.44 12.57 10.50
N THR A 346 -19.01 11.80 11.42
CA THR A 346 -19.35 10.40 11.16
C THR A 346 -20.62 10.20 10.37
N ASP A 347 -21.49 11.20 10.37
CA ASP A 347 -22.72 11.26 9.57
C ASP A 347 -22.46 11.71 8.13
N ILE A 348 -21.27 12.24 7.83
CA ILE A 348 -20.89 12.66 6.48
C ILE A 348 -20.33 11.48 5.71
N LYS A 349 -21.00 11.13 4.61
CA LYS A 349 -20.54 10.10 3.67
C LYS A 349 -19.58 10.64 2.60
N ALA A 350 -19.51 11.95 2.40
CA ALA A 350 -18.66 12.52 1.36
C ALA A 350 -17.19 12.17 1.58
N VAL A 351 -16.52 11.75 0.50
CA VAL A 351 -15.06 11.68 0.46
C VAL A 351 -14.49 13.09 0.47
N ASN A 352 -13.43 13.33 1.25
CA ASN A 352 -12.80 14.64 1.35
C ASN A 352 -11.34 14.58 0.89
N TYR A 353 -10.99 15.44 -0.09
CA TYR A 353 -9.65 15.58 -0.65
C TYR A 353 -9.01 16.86 -0.13
N ILE A 354 -8.03 16.74 0.75
CA ILE A 354 -7.33 17.88 1.33
C ILE A 354 -6.00 18.06 0.60
N ASN A 355 -5.89 19.11 -0.22
CA ASN A 355 -4.67 19.43 -0.94
C ASN A 355 -3.64 20.10 -0.01
N CYS A 356 -2.74 19.29 0.56
CA CYS A 356 -1.71 19.72 1.50
C CYS A 356 -0.64 20.62 0.87
N ARG A 357 -0.47 20.58 -0.46
CA ARG A 357 0.42 21.53 -1.15
C ARG A 357 -0.14 22.95 -1.10
N LYS A 358 -1.44 23.12 -1.33
CA LYS A 358 -2.11 24.43 -1.18
C LYS A 358 -2.04 24.94 0.26
N LEU A 359 -2.25 24.05 1.24
CA LEU A 359 -2.12 24.43 2.66
C LEU A 359 -0.70 24.89 3.02
N LEU A 360 0.33 24.29 2.40
CA LEU A 360 1.73 24.69 2.57
C LEU A 360 2.03 26.03 1.88
N GLU A 361 1.47 26.27 0.69
CA GLU A 361 1.64 27.52 -0.08
C GLU A 361 1.14 28.76 0.68
N ASP A 362 0.14 28.59 1.57
CA ASP A 362 -0.34 29.65 2.47
C ASP A 362 0.67 29.99 3.60
N ILE A 363 1.65 29.10 3.85
CA ILE A 363 2.65 29.23 4.93
C ILE A 363 4.01 29.68 4.36
N THR A 364 4.42 29.11 3.23
CA THR A 364 5.71 29.41 2.59
C THR A 364 5.63 29.30 1.07
N SER A 365 6.46 30.09 0.38
CA SER A 365 6.61 30.04 -1.09
C SER A 365 7.87 29.30 -1.55
N GLU A 366 8.65 28.77 -0.61
CA GLU A 366 9.88 28.04 -0.92
C GLU A 366 9.59 26.71 -1.62
N LYS A 367 10.29 26.46 -2.72
CA LYS A 367 10.19 25.20 -3.49
C LYS A 367 11.18 24.18 -2.94
N LYS A 368 10.79 23.50 -1.86
CA LYS A 368 11.58 22.46 -1.20
C LYS A 368 10.73 21.22 -0.89
N LEU A 369 11.34 20.26 -0.22
CA LEU A 369 10.66 19.12 0.39
C LEU A 369 10.26 19.50 1.82
N TYR A 370 9.03 19.14 2.20
CA TYR A 370 8.50 19.35 3.54
C TYR A 370 7.83 18.10 4.06
N LEU A 371 7.80 17.96 5.38
CA LEU A 371 6.96 16.98 6.06
C LEU A 371 5.63 17.65 6.40
N CYS A 372 4.52 17.02 6.02
CA CYS A 372 3.21 17.34 6.57
C CYS A 372 2.90 16.37 7.71
N LYS A 373 2.84 16.87 8.95
CA LYS A 373 2.41 16.14 10.14
C LYS A 373 0.95 16.50 10.41
N VAL A 374 0.08 15.50 10.40
CA VAL A 374 -1.34 15.69 10.69
C VAL A 374 -1.63 15.13 12.08
N ILE A 375 -2.14 15.99 12.95
CA ILE A 375 -2.45 15.67 14.34
C ILE A 375 -3.96 15.52 14.48
N PHE A 376 -4.37 14.39 15.04
CA PHE A 376 -5.76 14.06 15.32
C PHE A 376 -6.12 14.43 16.76
N ASP A 377 -7.24 15.13 16.93
CA ASP A 377 -7.85 15.41 18.23
C ASP A 377 -9.22 14.73 18.31
N GLY A 378 -9.25 13.59 19.00
CA GLY A 378 -10.45 12.82 19.30
C GLY A 378 -10.93 13.00 20.75
N LYS A 379 -10.34 13.96 21.48
CA LYS A 379 -10.53 14.18 22.93
C LYS A 379 -10.13 12.97 23.78
N GLY A 380 -9.00 12.36 23.46
CA GLY A 380 -8.43 11.21 24.16
C GLY A 380 -8.80 9.84 23.59
N GLU A 381 -9.66 9.78 22.57
CA GLU A 381 -10.10 8.53 21.95
C GLU A 381 -10.30 8.71 20.44
N VAL A 382 -9.79 7.74 19.65
CA VAL A 382 -9.91 7.72 18.18
C VAL A 382 -10.20 6.30 17.69
N PRO A 383 -10.74 6.09 16.48
CA PRO A 383 -10.85 4.75 15.92
C PRO A 383 -9.51 4.00 15.88
N THR A 384 -9.50 2.70 16.13
CA THR A 384 -8.27 1.87 16.04
C THR A 384 -7.75 1.71 14.61
N ARG A 385 -8.64 1.86 13.62
CA ARG A 385 -8.34 1.71 12.20
C ARG A 385 -8.86 2.92 11.43
N MET A 386 -8.09 4.01 11.46
CA MET A 386 -8.34 5.17 10.58
C MET A 386 -7.47 5.02 9.34
N LYS A 387 -8.10 4.90 8.17
CA LYS A 387 -7.41 4.65 6.91
C LYS A 387 -7.59 5.81 5.96
N PHE A 388 -6.51 6.17 5.28
CA PHE A 388 -6.45 7.33 4.40
C PHE A 388 -5.83 6.94 3.07
N GLY A 389 -6.17 7.72 2.04
CA GLY A 389 -5.45 7.74 0.77
C GLY A 389 -4.44 8.88 0.77
N LEU A 390 -3.29 8.68 0.14
CA LEU A 390 -2.34 9.73 -0.20
C LEU A 390 -2.15 9.75 -1.71
N ASN A 391 -2.61 10.83 -2.31
CA ASN A 391 -2.48 11.05 -3.74
C ASN A 391 -1.36 12.06 -4.00
N ILE A 392 -0.32 11.61 -4.68
CA ILE A 392 0.77 12.43 -5.18
C ILE A 392 0.68 12.36 -6.70
N GLY A 393 0.66 13.52 -7.36
CA GLY A 393 0.32 13.54 -8.78
C GLY A 393 0.79 14.76 -9.54
N MET A 394 0.58 14.68 -10.86
CA MET A 394 0.82 15.73 -11.85
C MET A 394 -0.53 16.10 -12.48
N ASN A 395 -0.74 17.38 -12.79
CA ASN A 395 -1.94 17.85 -13.48
C ASN A 395 -1.88 17.65 -15.00
N SER A 396 -0.72 17.28 -15.53
CA SER A 396 -0.46 17.05 -16.97
C SER A 396 -0.31 15.58 -17.32
N GLY A 397 -0.42 15.25 -18.61
CA GLY A 397 -0.22 13.90 -19.13
C GLY A 397 -1.39 12.98 -18.80
N ALA A 398 -1.11 11.73 -18.43
CA ALA A 398 -2.15 10.75 -18.09
C ALA A 398 -2.95 11.10 -16.82
N ASN A 399 -2.45 12.00 -15.97
CA ASN A 399 -3.07 12.41 -14.70
C ASN A 399 -3.61 11.21 -13.89
N LEU A 400 -2.75 10.22 -13.71
CA LEU A 400 -2.95 9.07 -12.85
C LEU A 400 -2.06 9.23 -11.62
N PRO A 401 -2.57 9.87 -10.54
CA PRO A 401 -1.81 10.00 -9.30
C PRO A 401 -1.67 8.64 -8.60
N THR A 402 -0.80 8.63 -7.59
CA THR A 402 -0.82 7.55 -6.60
C THR A 402 -2.18 7.48 -5.91
N ASN A 403 -2.45 6.34 -5.27
CA ASN A 403 -3.49 6.23 -4.25
C ASN A 403 -2.92 5.39 -3.11
N ILE A 404 -1.94 5.94 -2.41
CA ILE A 404 -1.19 5.21 -1.38
C ILE A 404 -2.10 5.04 -0.19
N CYS A 405 -2.40 3.80 0.11
CA CYS A 405 -3.26 3.40 1.20
C CYS A 405 -2.42 3.27 2.48
N PHE A 406 -2.78 3.98 3.55
CA PHE A 406 -2.09 3.87 4.84
C PHE A 406 -3.01 4.10 6.04
N ASN A 407 -2.57 3.66 7.23
CA ASN A 407 -3.31 3.84 8.48
C ASN A 407 -2.69 4.97 9.32
N ALA A 408 -3.52 5.65 10.11
CA ALA A 408 -3.01 6.51 11.15
C ALA A 408 -2.42 5.72 12.33
N ASN A 409 -1.39 6.30 12.94
CA ASN A 409 -0.70 5.67 14.06
C ASN A 409 -1.42 6.02 15.36
N VAL A 410 -1.73 5.03 16.18
CA VAL A 410 -2.30 5.23 17.51
C VAL A 410 -1.23 4.99 18.59
N PRO A 411 -1.25 5.73 19.73
CA PRO A 411 -0.27 5.59 20.80
C PRO A 411 -0.14 4.16 21.32
N ASN A 412 1.03 3.56 21.14
CA ASN A 412 1.35 2.25 21.67
C ASN A 412 2.70 2.30 22.40
N GLU A 413 2.66 2.29 23.73
CA GLU A 413 3.86 2.37 24.57
C GLU A 413 4.91 1.32 24.24
N LYS A 414 4.49 0.11 23.82
CA LYS A 414 5.44 -0.95 23.50
C LYS A 414 6.20 -0.63 22.22
N ILE A 415 5.52 -0.08 21.21
CA ILE A 415 6.18 0.36 19.97
C ILE A 415 7.12 1.51 20.28
N HIS A 416 6.71 2.45 21.13
CA HIS A 416 7.56 3.57 21.56
C HIS A 416 8.85 3.10 22.25
N LYS A 417 8.79 2.02 23.04
CA LYS A 417 9.96 1.43 23.74
C LYS A 417 10.91 0.63 22.82
N LYS A 418 10.62 0.49 21.53
CA LYS A 418 11.54 -0.17 20.58
C LYS A 418 12.79 0.67 20.38
N LYS A 419 13.94 0.00 20.24
CA LYS A 419 15.24 0.64 19.99
C LYS A 419 15.43 1.18 18.56
N GLY A 420 14.46 0.98 17.68
CA GLY A 420 14.60 1.25 16.25
C GLY A 420 13.59 0.51 15.39
N THR A 421 13.71 0.71 14.08
CA THR A 421 12.87 0.07 13.07
C THR A 421 13.69 -0.39 11.87
N PHE A 422 13.15 -1.34 11.11
CA PHE A 422 13.71 -1.81 9.84
C PHE A 422 12.70 -1.53 8.74
N LYS A 423 13.10 -0.73 7.75
CA LYS A 423 12.28 -0.30 6.61
C LYS A 423 12.92 -0.75 5.31
N TRP A 424 12.13 -1.06 4.30
CA TRP A 424 12.64 -1.42 2.98
C TRP A 424 11.62 -1.13 1.89
N CYS A 425 12.08 -1.02 0.64
CA CYS A 425 11.24 -0.89 -0.56
C CYS A 425 12.05 -1.23 -1.84
N ALA A 426 11.32 -1.40 -2.95
CA ALA A 426 11.93 -1.54 -4.27
C ALA A 426 12.47 -0.19 -4.78
N VAL A 427 13.53 -0.26 -5.56
CA VAL A 427 14.08 0.84 -6.36
C VAL A 427 13.88 0.46 -7.82
N PHE A 428 12.78 0.90 -8.43
CA PHE A 428 12.44 0.59 -9.82
C PHE A 428 13.36 1.28 -10.80
N ASP A 429 13.61 2.57 -10.56
CA ASP A 429 14.49 3.41 -11.38
C ASP A 429 15.04 4.53 -10.50
N ALA A 430 16.35 4.53 -10.24
CA ALA A 430 16.98 5.49 -9.34
C ALA A 430 16.91 6.94 -9.84
N ASN A 431 16.70 7.17 -11.14
CA ASN A 431 16.62 8.50 -11.75
C ASN A 431 15.19 9.04 -11.79
N HIS A 432 14.19 8.15 -11.79
CA HIS A 432 12.77 8.51 -11.85
C HIS A 432 11.99 8.23 -10.56
N GLN A 433 12.67 7.81 -9.49
CA GLN A 433 12.04 7.51 -8.20
C GLN A 433 12.47 8.48 -7.10
N SER A 434 11.59 8.82 -6.18
CA SER A 434 11.95 9.43 -4.89
C SER A 434 11.64 8.46 -3.77
N ILE A 435 12.51 8.40 -2.76
CA ILE A 435 12.31 7.56 -1.58
C ILE A 435 12.35 8.48 -0.36
N PHE A 436 11.18 8.92 0.05
CA PHE A 436 11.02 9.84 1.16
C PHE A 436 11.06 9.09 2.49
N VAL A 437 11.93 9.52 3.40
CA VAL A 437 12.04 8.99 4.76
C VAL A 437 11.82 10.14 5.73
N ASN A 438 10.98 9.92 6.74
CA ASN A 438 10.71 10.89 7.81
C ASN A 438 10.76 10.20 9.19
N ASP A 439 10.99 10.99 10.23
CA ASP A 439 10.97 10.50 11.61
C ASP A 439 9.99 11.31 12.46
N CYS A 440 8.71 10.93 12.40
CA CYS A 440 7.64 11.67 13.05
C CYS A 440 6.99 10.86 14.17
N SER A 441 7.16 11.29 15.41
CA SER A 441 6.59 10.60 16.58
C SER A 441 5.15 11.01 16.89
N LEU A 442 4.45 10.10 17.57
CA LEU A 442 3.19 10.32 18.27
C LEU A 442 3.35 11.14 19.56
N LEU A 443 4.58 11.35 20.02
CA LEU A 443 4.86 12.19 21.18
C LEU A 443 4.61 13.66 20.86
N ARG A 444 4.12 14.39 21.87
CA ARG A 444 3.99 15.86 21.79
C ARG A 444 5.34 16.58 21.71
N GLN A 445 6.40 15.93 22.18
CA GLN A 445 7.77 16.43 22.13
C GLN A 445 8.72 15.29 21.76
N GLN A 446 9.41 15.45 20.63
CA GLN A 446 10.49 14.56 20.20
C GLN A 446 11.75 15.40 19.99
N HIS A 447 12.88 14.91 20.48
CA HIS A 447 14.14 15.67 20.45
C HIS A 447 15.34 14.88 19.94
N GLN A 448 15.14 13.62 19.54
CA GLN A 448 16.24 12.75 19.14
C GLN A 448 16.20 12.47 17.65
N ASN A 449 17.30 12.78 16.99
CA ASN A 449 17.54 12.41 15.59
C ASN A 449 17.63 10.89 15.46
N ALA A 450 17.20 10.39 14.32
CA ALA A 450 17.34 9.00 13.93
C ALA A 450 18.63 8.80 13.14
N GLU A 451 19.48 7.87 13.58
CA GLU A 451 20.59 7.38 12.77
C GLU A 451 20.08 6.25 11.87
N ILE A 452 20.33 6.35 10.57
CA ILE A 452 19.83 5.42 9.55
C ILE A 452 20.99 4.81 8.77
N ASP A 453 21.14 3.49 8.87
CA ASP A 453 22.00 2.69 8.01
C ASP A 453 21.21 2.26 6.77
N ILE A 454 21.66 2.66 5.58
CA ILE A 454 21.01 2.41 4.30
C ILE A 454 21.86 1.43 3.48
N SER A 455 21.24 0.40 2.93
CA SER A 455 21.88 -0.59 2.05
C SER A 455 21.04 -0.81 0.80
N TYR A 456 21.64 -0.62 -0.37
CA TYR A 456 21.05 -0.95 -1.67
C TYR A 456 21.52 -2.33 -2.14
N TRP A 457 20.62 -3.06 -2.80
CA TRP A 457 20.79 -4.43 -3.24
C TRP A 457 20.39 -4.56 -4.70
N ARG A 458 21.25 -5.16 -5.52
CA ARG A 458 21.03 -5.39 -6.96
C ARG A 458 20.67 -6.85 -7.25
N GLU A 459 20.31 -7.15 -8.48
CA GLU A 459 19.90 -8.50 -8.89
C GLU A 459 21.09 -9.44 -9.15
N SER A 460 22.19 -8.89 -9.67
CA SER A 460 23.31 -9.65 -10.23
C SER A 460 24.10 -10.46 -9.20
N ASP A 461 24.16 -9.99 -7.95
CA ASP A 461 24.94 -10.63 -6.88
C ASP A 461 24.45 -10.18 -5.50
N ASN A 462 25.17 -10.59 -4.45
CA ASN A 462 24.90 -10.27 -3.05
C ASN A 462 25.72 -9.07 -2.53
N GLN A 463 26.31 -8.26 -3.41
CA GLN A 463 27.00 -7.05 -3.00
C GLN A 463 25.97 -5.97 -2.62
N SER A 464 26.38 -5.07 -1.72
CA SER A 464 25.55 -3.92 -1.33
C SER A 464 26.31 -2.61 -1.40
N LEU A 465 25.57 -1.56 -1.75
CA LEU A 465 26.03 -0.18 -1.65
C LEU A 465 25.46 0.43 -0.37
N ASN A 466 26.34 0.89 0.52
CA ASN A 466 25.97 1.29 1.88
C ASN A 466 26.21 2.78 2.13
N PHE A 467 25.29 3.39 2.87
CA PHE A 467 25.35 4.77 3.33
C PHE A 467 24.89 4.87 4.79
N LYS A 468 25.28 5.95 5.46
CA LYS A 468 24.75 6.32 6.76
C LYS A 468 24.28 7.76 6.70
N MET A 469 23.20 8.06 7.40
CA MET A 469 22.72 9.42 7.57
C MET A 469 22.09 9.63 8.94
N SER A 470 22.08 10.88 9.38
CA SER A 470 21.28 11.33 10.53
C SER A 470 20.05 12.06 10.00
N LEU A 471 18.87 11.70 10.49
CA LEU A 471 17.60 12.31 10.14
C LEU A 471 17.06 13.05 11.38
N PRO A 472 16.88 14.38 11.32
CA PRO A 472 16.32 15.15 12.42
C PRO A 472 14.94 14.66 12.86
N ALA A 473 14.62 14.82 14.15
CA ALA A 473 13.26 14.59 14.65
C ALA A 473 12.26 15.50 13.93
N ASP A 474 11.11 14.95 13.53
CA ASP A 474 10.13 15.60 12.66
C ASP A 474 10.70 16.08 11.30
N GLY A 475 11.90 15.62 10.92
CA GLY A 475 12.54 15.90 9.63
C GLY A 475 12.10 14.93 8.53
N VAL A 476 12.43 15.29 7.29
CA VAL A 476 12.17 14.48 6.09
C VAL A 476 13.34 14.60 5.11
N THR A 477 13.60 13.55 4.34
CA THR A 477 14.58 13.57 3.25
C THR A 477 14.14 12.67 2.09
N ASP A 478 14.66 12.91 0.89
CA ASP A 478 14.67 11.92 -0.20
C ASP A 478 16.05 11.24 -0.23
N ILE A 479 16.13 9.97 0.14
CA ILE A 479 17.42 9.26 0.30
C ILE A 479 18.13 8.98 -1.03
N LEU A 480 17.45 9.19 -2.17
CA LEU A 480 18.08 9.15 -3.48
C LEU A 480 18.68 10.50 -3.87
N ASN A 481 18.25 11.60 -3.25
CA ASN A 481 18.75 12.93 -3.57
C ASN A 481 20.26 13.03 -3.30
N GLY A 482 21.02 13.51 -4.29
CA GLY A 482 22.48 13.54 -4.25
C GLY A 482 23.18 12.17 -4.46
N TYR A 483 22.43 11.07 -4.56
CA TYR A 483 22.98 9.71 -4.75
C TYR A 483 22.48 8.99 -6.01
N ARG A 484 21.56 9.60 -6.78
CA ARG A 484 20.92 9.00 -7.98
C ARG A 484 21.91 8.30 -8.91
N ASP A 485 22.90 9.04 -9.43
CA ASP A 485 23.88 8.47 -10.36
C ASP A 485 24.65 7.29 -9.75
N LYS A 486 25.02 7.39 -8.47
CA LYS A 486 25.78 6.34 -7.78
C LYS A 486 24.92 5.09 -7.57
N VAL A 487 23.65 5.25 -7.20
CA VAL A 487 22.70 4.15 -7.03
C VAL A 487 22.36 3.53 -8.38
N SER A 488 22.04 4.34 -9.40
CA SER A 488 21.75 3.88 -10.77
C SER A 488 22.89 3.04 -11.32
N ASN A 489 24.13 3.55 -11.26
CA ASN A 489 25.31 2.82 -11.70
C ASN A 489 25.52 1.52 -10.91
N PHE A 490 25.29 1.52 -9.60
CA PHE A 490 25.43 0.31 -8.79
C PHE A 490 24.40 -0.77 -9.15
N LEU A 491 23.17 -0.34 -9.46
CA LEU A 491 22.07 -1.21 -9.90
C LEU A 491 22.16 -1.59 -11.39
N ASN A 492 23.12 -1.03 -12.14
CA ASN A 492 23.24 -1.14 -13.60
C ASN A 492 21.97 -0.66 -14.33
N ASP A 493 21.38 0.43 -13.87
CA ASP A 493 20.12 1.00 -14.37
C ASP A 493 18.92 0.01 -14.35
N ASP A 494 19.01 -1.04 -13.53
CA ASP A 494 17.97 -2.05 -13.33
C ASP A 494 17.31 -1.91 -11.94
N LEU A 495 16.26 -2.68 -11.74
CA LEU A 495 15.51 -2.75 -10.50
C LEU A 495 16.37 -3.30 -9.35
N GLY A 496 16.42 -2.52 -8.27
CA GLY A 496 17.05 -2.90 -7.02
C GLY A 496 16.08 -2.86 -5.84
N TRP A 497 16.64 -3.02 -4.65
CA TRP A 497 15.95 -2.82 -3.38
C TRP A 497 16.81 -1.99 -2.44
N VAL A 498 16.18 -1.26 -1.54
CA VAL A 498 16.85 -0.56 -0.45
C VAL A 498 16.30 -1.04 0.89
N SER A 499 17.20 -1.23 1.85
CA SER A 499 16.86 -1.48 3.24
C SER A 499 17.46 -0.42 4.14
N MET A 500 16.74 -0.06 5.20
CA MET A 500 17.04 0.99 6.15
C MET A 500 16.91 0.44 7.57
N ARG A 501 17.97 0.53 8.37
CA ARG A 501 17.94 0.27 9.82
C ARG A 501 17.99 1.62 10.52
N SER A 502 16.90 2.02 11.16
CA SER A 502 16.82 3.27 11.90
C SER A 502 16.91 3.03 13.40
N SER A 503 17.61 3.92 14.11
CA SER A 503 17.64 3.97 15.58
C SER A 503 16.35 4.51 16.20
N SER A 504 15.43 5.05 15.40
CA SER A 504 14.12 5.52 15.86
C SER A 504 13.03 4.50 15.52
N PRO A 505 12.07 4.25 16.42
CA PRO A 505 10.91 3.42 16.11
C PRO A 505 9.84 4.15 15.30
N HIS A 506 9.98 5.47 15.11
CA HIS A 506 9.01 6.35 14.45
C HIS A 506 9.38 6.63 12.98
N THR A 507 10.45 6.03 12.48
CA THR A 507 10.85 6.22 11.08
C THR A 507 9.86 5.55 10.13
N LEU A 508 9.31 6.36 9.24
CA LEU A 508 8.32 6.01 8.23
C LEU A 508 8.79 6.56 6.88
N GLY A 509 8.06 6.23 5.82
CA GLY A 509 8.37 6.78 4.52
C GLY A 509 7.48 6.27 3.41
N TYR A 510 7.73 6.83 2.24
CA TYR A 510 6.98 6.59 1.01
C TYR A 510 7.97 6.55 -0.15
N TYR A 511 7.69 5.73 -1.14
CA TYR A 511 8.49 5.69 -2.36
C TYR A 511 7.57 5.87 -3.55
N VAL A 512 7.97 6.74 -4.47
CA VAL A 512 7.14 7.18 -5.60
C VAL A 512 7.95 7.23 -6.88
N THR A 513 7.36 6.85 -7.99
CA THR A 513 7.97 6.95 -9.33
C THR A 513 7.26 8.02 -10.14
N ASN A 514 8.03 8.80 -10.91
CA ASN A 514 7.52 9.82 -11.81
C ASN A 514 8.44 9.95 -13.03
N PHE A 515 7.93 9.54 -14.19
CA PHE A 515 8.64 9.62 -15.47
C PHE A 515 8.26 10.87 -16.27
N GLY A 516 7.56 11.84 -15.66
CA GLY A 516 7.17 13.10 -16.29
C GLY A 516 6.01 12.99 -17.29
N LYS A 517 5.32 11.84 -17.35
CA LYS A 517 4.22 11.56 -18.30
C LYS A 517 2.83 11.55 -17.67
N GLY A 518 2.72 11.95 -16.40
CA GLY A 518 1.46 12.02 -15.66
C GLY A 518 1.00 10.73 -15.02
N LEU A 519 1.78 9.64 -15.10
CA LEU A 519 1.60 8.43 -14.31
C LEU A 519 2.54 8.49 -13.11
N VAL A 520 1.99 8.44 -11.89
CA VAL A 520 2.78 8.42 -10.66
C VAL A 520 2.48 7.13 -9.90
N GLY A 521 3.49 6.28 -9.76
CA GLY A 521 3.44 5.09 -8.90
C GLY A 521 3.82 5.45 -7.47
N GLY A 522 3.27 4.76 -6.48
CA GLY A 522 3.66 5.02 -5.09
C GLY A 522 3.12 4.03 -4.09
N ASP A 523 3.89 3.81 -3.01
CA ASP A 523 3.50 3.00 -1.87
C ASP A 523 4.29 3.45 -0.62
N HIS A 524 3.92 2.95 0.57
CA HIS A 524 4.62 3.22 1.82
C HIS A 524 5.77 2.21 2.05
N LEU A 525 6.79 2.62 2.80
CA LEU A 525 7.87 1.70 3.20
C LEU A 525 7.35 0.57 4.10
N TYR A 526 7.87 -0.66 3.91
CA TYR A 526 7.52 -1.84 4.70
C TYR A 526 7.96 -1.73 6.15
#